data_AF-A0A2D5K1Z7-F1
#
_entry.id   AF-A0A2D5K1Z7-F1
#
_cell.length_a   1.000
_cell.length_b   1.000
_cell.length_c   1.000
_cell.angle_alpha   90.00
_cell.angle_beta   90.00
_cell.angle_gamma   90.00
#
_symmetry.space_group_name_H-M   'P 1'
#
loop_
_entity.id
_entity.type
_entity.pdbx_description
1 polymer ?
#
loop_
_entity_poly.entity_id
_entity_poly.type
_entity_poly.pdbx_seq_one_letter_code
_entity_poly.pdbx_strand_id
1 'polypeptide(L)' 'MEAFLKRLSLLVHWVCFAIGVAVIIAVIIYNAELDTLFISIAIGFSIISIIVGAAIKWMFSGNFSLFPWKS' A
#
# COMPACT_ATOMS: atom_id res chain seq x y z
N MET A 1 -17.08 16.25 -10.47
CA MET A 1 -16.51 15.99 -9.13
C MET A 1 -16.18 14.52 -8.94
N GLU A 2 -17.10 13.60 -9.22
CA GLU A 2 -16.88 12.14 -9.11
C GLU A 2 -15.68 11.61 -9.91
N ALA A 3 -15.49 12.07 -11.16
CA ALA A 3 -14.36 11.64 -11.99
C ALA A 3 -12.99 12.05 -11.41
N PHE A 4 -12.92 13.20 -10.73
CA PHE A 4 -11.71 13.64 -10.05
C PHE A 4 -11.42 12.78 -8.83
N LEU A 5 -12.44 12.51 -7.99
CA LEU A 5 -12.31 11.65 -6.82
C LEU A 5 -11.89 10.21 -7.19
N LYS A 6 -12.43 9.66 -8.28
CA LYS A 6 -12.01 8.35 -8.80
C LYS A 6 -10.56 8.31 -9.27
N ARG A 7 -10.07 9.37 -9.93
CA ARG A 7 -8.66 9.46 -10.33
C ARG A 7 -7.74 9.64 -9.13
N LEU A 8 -8.16 10.44 -8.15
CA LEU A 8 -7.41 10.65 -6.92
C LEU A 8 -7.34 9.36 -6.10
N SER A 9 -8.42 8.60 -5.98
CA SER A 9 -8.42 7.33 -5.24
C SER A 9 -7.51 6.29 -5.88
N LEU A 10 -7.43 6.23 -7.22
CA LEU A 10 -6.45 5.41 -7.93
C LEU A 10 -5.02 5.84 -7.62
N LEU A 11 -4.72 7.15 -7.67
CA LEU A 11 -3.40 7.67 -7.30
C LEU A 11 -3.02 7.30 -5.87
N VAL A 12 -3.94 7.47 -4.92
CA VAL A 12 -3.70 7.11 -3.52
C VAL A 12 -3.46 5.61 -3.36
N HIS A 13 -4.21 4.76 -4.08
CA HIS A 13 -3.97 3.32 -4.08
C HIS A 13 -2.57 2.97 -4.60
N TRP A 14 -2.13 3.59 -5.69
CA TRP A 14 -0.78 3.43 -6.22
C TRP A 14 0.30 3.87 -5.22
N VAL A 15 0.12 5.01 -4.55
CA VAL A 15 1.09 5.53 -3.58
C VAL A 15 1.19 4.62 -2.36
N CYS A 16 0.06 4.22 -1.78
CA CYS A 16 0.01 3.29 -0.65
C CYS A 16 0.67 1.94 -0.98
N PHE A 17 0.44 1.43 -2.20
CA PHE A 17 1.07 0.22 -2.67
C PHE A 17 2.60 0.38 -2.82
N ALA A 18 3.05 1.47 -3.44
CA ALA A 18 4.47 1.76 -3.62
C ALA A 18 5.21 1.89 -2.28
N ILE A 19 4.62 2.56 -1.29
CA ILE A 19 5.18 2.67 0.07
C ILE A 19 5.30 1.28 0.72
N GLY A 20 4.26 0.46 0.64
CA GLY A 20 4.28 -0.89 1.20
C GLY A 20 5.39 -1.75 0.59
N VAL A 21 5.51 -1.73 -0.74
CA VAL A 21 6.56 -2.47 -1.46
C VAL A 21 7.95 -1.94 -1.12
N ALA A 22 8.14 -0.62 -1.05
CA ALA A 22 9.43 -0.02 -0.70
C ALA A 22 9.90 -0.46 0.70
N VAL A 23 8.99 -0.53 1.67
CA VAL A 23 9.30 -1.02 3.02
C VAL A 23 9.69 -2.50 3.02
N ILE A 24 8.98 -3.35 2.26
CA ILE A 24 9.33 -4.77 2.13
C ILE A 24 10.73 -4.92 1.52
N ILE A 25 11.03 -4.17 0.45
CA ILE A 25 12.34 -4.21 -0.21
C ILE A 25 13.44 -3.75 0.76
N ALA A 26 13.21 -2.66 1.51
CA ALA A 26 14.16 -2.18 2.51
C ALA A 26 14.43 -3.23 3.60
N VAL A 27 13.38 -3.88 4.12
CA VAL A 27 13.51 -4.97 5.09
C VAL A 27 14.33 -6.12 4.52
N ILE A 28 14.11 -6.52 3.26
CA ILE A 28 14.86 -7.61 2.61
C ILE A 28 16.35 -7.25 2.48
N ILE A 29 16.67 -6.03 2.05
CA ILE A 29 18.05 -5.58 1.80
C ILE A 29 18.83 -5.43 3.11
N TYR A 30 18.21 -4.85 4.13
CA TYR A 30 18.87 -4.49 5.39
C TYR A 30 18.58 -5.46 6.54
N ASN A 31 18.02 -6.65 6.28
CA ASN A 31 17.56 -7.57 7.34
C ASN A 31 18.62 -7.90 8.40
N ALA A 32 19.89 -7.99 8.02
CA ALA A 32 21.00 -8.35 8.90
C ALA A 32 21.38 -7.22 9.87
N GLU A 33 20.97 -5.98 9.57
CA GLU A 33 21.27 -4.78 10.34
C GLU A 33 20.06 -4.32 11.19
N LEU A 34 18.88 -4.92 10.97
CA LEU A 34 17.63 -4.52 11.60
C LEU A 34 17.24 -5.45 12.76
N ASP A 35 16.73 -4.86 13.84
CA ASP A 35 16.19 -5.62 14.97
C ASP A 35 14.88 -6.36 14.58
N THR A 36 14.65 -7.52 15.21
CA THR A 36 13.47 -8.36 14.92
C THR A 36 12.16 -7.62 15.20
N LEU A 37 12.10 -6.80 16.25
CA LEU A 37 10.94 -5.96 16.55
C LEU A 37 10.72 -4.95 15.42
N PHE A 38 11.77 -4.29 14.93
CA PHE A 38 11.67 -3.33 13.84
C PHE A 38 11.15 -3.99 12.55
N ILE A 39 11.69 -5.16 12.20
CA ILE A 39 11.25 -5.94 11.04
C ILE A 39 9.74 -6.27 11.16
N SER A 40 9.29 -6.72 12.32
CA SER A 40 7.87 -7.06 12.53
C SER A 40 6.94 -5.85 12.36
N ILE A 41 7.31 -4.69 12.89
CA ILE A 41 6.54 -3.44 12.77
C ILE A 41 6.54 -2.96 11.32
N ALA A 42 7.69 -3.02 10.63
CA ALA A 42 7.82 -2.60 9.24
C ALA A 42 6.96 -3.46 8.30
N ILE A 43 6.95 -4.78 8.49
CA ILE A 43 6.08 -5.70 7.73
C ILE A 43 4.61 -5.37 8.02
N GLY A 44 4.22 -5.19 9.29
CA GLY A 44 2.86 -4.80 9.66
C GLY A 44 2.42 -3.49 9.01
N PHE A 45 3.29 -2.47 9.05
CA PHE A 45 3.05 -1.18 8.38
C PHE A 45 2.85 -1.34 6.87
N SER A 46 3.69 -2.15 6.21
CA SER A 46 3.57 -2.40 4.77
C SER A 46 2.22 -3.01 4.40
N ILE A 47 1.78 -4.03 5.14
CA ILE A 47 0.49 -4.69 4.94
C ILE A 47 -0.65 -3.69 5.13
N ILE A 48 -0.63 -2.92 6.22
CA ILE A 48 -1.65 -1.91 6.51
C ILE A 48 -1.70 -0.86 5.40
N SER A 49 -0.55 -0.36 4.94
CA SER A 49 -0.47 0.62 3.85
C SER A 49 -1.18 0.09 2.59
N ILE A 50 -0.87 -1.14 2.16
CA ILE A 50 -1.49 -1.77 0.98
C ILE A 50 -3.01 -1.90 1.15
N ILE A 51 -3.47 -2.33 2.34
CA ILE A 51 -4.90 -2.49 2.64
C ILE A 51 -5.62 -1.13 2.62
N VAL A 52 -5.02 -0.09 3.20
CA VAL A 52 -5.59 1.27 3.21
C VAL A 52 -5.75 1.80 1.78
N GLY A 53 -4.73 1.63 0.93
CA GLY A 53 -4.82 2.02 -0.48
C GLY A 53 -5.94 1.31 -1.22
N ALA A 54 -6.08 0.00 -1.01
CA ALA A 54 -7.14 -0.80 -1.62
C ALA A 54 -8.54 -0.39 -1.11
N ALA A 55 -8.67 -0.10 0.20
CA ALA A 55 -9.91 0.36 0.80
C ALA A 55 -10.34 1.73 0.26
N ILE A 56 -9.40 2.66 0.09
CA ILE A 56 -9.67 3.99 -0.51
C ILE A 56 -10.15 3.83 -1.95
N LYS A 57 -9.47 3.02 -2.78
CA LYS A 57 -9.96 2.75 -4.14
C LYS A 57 -11.36 2.13 -4.11
N TRP A 58 -11.59 1.15 -3.23
CA TRP A 58 -12.88 0.47 -3.13
C TRP A 58 -14.02 1.43 -2.80
N MET A 59 -13.82 2.33 -1.83
CA MET A 59 -14.80 3.34 -1.42
C MET A 59 -15.27 4.23 -2.58
N PHE A 60 -14.40 4.57 -3.52
CA PHE A 60 -14.72 5.49 -4.62
C PHE A 60 -14.99 4.80 -5.98
N SER A 61 -14.55 3.55 -6.16
CA SER A 61 -14.70 2.82 -7.43
C SER A 61 -15.69 1.64 -7.36
N GLY A 62 -16.08 1.19 -6.16
CA GLY A 62 -16.99 0.06 -5.95
C GLY A 62 -16.35 -1.31 -6.12
N ASN A 63 -15.13 -1.39 -6.67
CA ASN A 63 -14.41 -2.64 -6.91
C ASN A 63 -13.21 -2.77 -5.97
N PHE A 64 -13.18 -3.85 -5.17
CA PHE A 64 -12.03 -4.14 -4.33
C PHE A 64 -10.93 -4.80 -5.16
N SER A 65 -9.76 -4.18 -5.19
CA SER A 65 -8.56 -4.75 -5.82
C SER A 65 -7.36 -4.46 -4.94
N LEU A 66 -6.62 -5.50 -4.58
CA LEU A 66 -5.41 -5.34 -3.76
C LEU A 66 -4.28 -4.70 -4.58
N PHE A 67 -4.15 -5.10 -5.84
CA PHE A 67 -3.15 -4.59 -6.77
C PHE A 67 -3.71 -3.42 -7.59
N PRO A 68 -2.98 -2.30 -7.72
CA PRO A 68 -3.51 -1.08 -8.34
C PRO A 68 -3.68 -1.18 -9.87
N TRP A 69 -3.00 -2.13 -10.53
CA TRP A 69 -3.14 -2.41 -11.96
C TRP A 69 -4.25 -3.40 -12.30
N LYS A 70 -4.85 -4.09 -11.32
CA LYS A 70 -6.00 -4.96 -11.54
C LYS A 70 -7.26 -4.12 -11.31
N SER A 71 -8.01 -3.82 -12.37
CA SER A 71 -9.26 -3.06 -12.31
C SER A 71 -10.44 -3.87 -12.82
#